data_AF-A0A2S1R0J7-F1
#
_entry.id   AF-A0A2S1R0J7-F1
#
_cell.length_a   1.000
_cell.length_b   1.000
_cell.length_c   1.000
_cell.angle_alpha   90.00
_cell.angle_beta   90.00
_cell.angle_gamma   90.00
#
_symmetry.space_group_name_H-M   'P 1'
#
loop_
_entity.id
_entity.type
_entity.pdbx_description
1 polymer ?
#
loop_
_entity_poly.entity_id
_entity_poly.type
_entity_poly.pdbx_seq_one_letter_code
_entity_poly.pdbx_strand_id
1 'polypeptide(L)'
;MEYTAEKVCKECGAKDIFELTKTEAAFSLKDSTLQNSKCTNCGSERWNFYAHNRPDLDTELLEIWGNDPNIYFMDQDEDIVLAEEENIPLFLNAIDNKLYPQRKLNILLAALCIIVYDNVAANEEYTDEENIKRKKIADKVIPELSYRKHLIDETKNWEIMDYIRKVVFPLIGLNKRK
;
A
#
# COMPACT_ATOMS: atom_id res chain seq x y z
N MET A 1 -13.75 13.51 -15.02
CA MET A 1 -12.51 13.98 -14.39
C MET A 1 -12.51 13.40 -13.00
N GLU A 2 -11.57 12.51 -12.68
CA GLU A 2 -11.69 11.65 -11.51
C GLU A 2 -10.61 11.93 -10.44
N TYR A 3 -9.43 12.45 -10.81
CA TYR A 3 -8.33 12.66 -9.87
C TYR A 3 -7.86 14.11 -9.80
N THR A 4 -7.78 14.63 -8.58
CA THR A 4 -7.37 16.01 -8.30
C THR A 4 -6.49 16.09 -7.07
N ALA A 5 -5.63 17.10 -7.04
CA ALA A 5 -4.99 17.60 -5.82
C ALA A 5 -5.58 18.95 -5.44
N GLU A 6 -5.87 19.15 -4.16
CA GLU A 6 -6.38 20.39 -3.58
C GLU A 6 -5.37 20.99 -2.60
N LYS A 7 -5.18 22.31 -2.71
CA LYS A 7 -4.39 23.11 -1.77
C LYS A 7 -5.20 24.28 -1.24
N VAL A 8 -5.15 24.51 0.08
CA VAL A 8 -5.81 25.67 0.70
C VAL A 8 -4.76 26.67 1.20
N CYS A 9 -4.76 27.86 0.61
CA CYS A 9 -3.80 28.91 0.94
C CYS A 9 -4.00 29.39 2.38
N LYS A 10 -2.91 29.47 3.14
CA LYS A 10 -2.92 29.95 4.53
C LYS A 10 -3.22 31.43 4.65
N GLU A 11 -2.79 32.23 3.68
CA GLU A 11 -2.85 33.70 3.77
C GLU A 11 -4.21 34.24 3.29
N CYS A 12 -4.77 33.71 2.19
CA CYS A 12 -6.02 34.22 1.62
C CYS A 12 -7.18 33.22 1.62
N GLY A 13 -6.98 31.99 2.09
CA GLY A 13 -8.02 30.95 2.13
C GLY A 13 -8.44 30.40 0.77
N ALA A 14 -7.83 30.87 -0.33
CA ALA A 14 -8.16 30.40 -1.68
C ALA A 14 -7.82 28.91 -1.83
N LYS A 15 -8.68 28.21 -2.58
CA LYS A 15 -8.51 26.82 -2.95
C LYS A 15 -7.95 26.73 -4.36
N ASP A 16 -6.80 26.09 -4.50
CA ASP A 16 -6.24 25.73 -5.79
C ASP A 16 -6.48 24.24 -6.04
N ILE A 17 -7.06 23.90 -7.18
CA ILE A 17 -7.37 22.54 -7.60
C ILE A 17 -6.52 22.23 -8.84
N PHE A 18 -5.81 21.11 -8.80
CA PHE A 18 -4.93 20.64 -9.87
C PHE A 18 -5.46 19.32 -10.39
N GLU A 19 -5.66 19.23 -11.70
CA GLU A 19 -6.03 17.98 -12.36
C GLU A 19 -4.84 17.03 -12.45
N LEU A 20 -5.08 15.77 -12.14
CA LEU A 20 -4.10 14.70 -12.21
C LEU A 20 -4.58 13.61 -13.17
N THR A 21 -3.64 12.99 -13.87
CA THR A 21 -3.90 11.68 -14.47
C THR A 21 -3.97 10.60 -13.39
N LYS A 22 -4.56 9.45 -13.72
CA LYS A 22 -4.60 8.28 -12.82
C LYS A 22 -3.19 7.88 -12.35
N THR A 23 -2.23 7.82 -13.26
CA THR A 23 -0.82 7.52 -12.97
C THR A 23 -0.17 8.58 -12.07
N GLU A 24 -0.41 9.86 -12.35
CA GLU A 24 0.13 10.96 -11.53
C GLU A 24 -0.40 10.91 -10.10
N ALA A 25 -1.69 10.58 -9.93
CA ALA A 25 -2.33 10.43 -8.63
C ALA A 25 -1.88 9.16 -7.89
N ALA A 26 -1.71 8.04 -8.59
CA ALA A 26 -1.28 6.76 -8.01
C ALA A 26 0.14 6.83 -7.42
N PHE A 27 1.05 7.50 -8.12
CA PHE A 27 2.48 7.49 -7.81
C PHE A 27 3.01 8.85 -7.33
N SER A 28 2.12 9.79 -7.00
CA SER A 28 2.49 11.11 -6.48
C SER A 28 3.49 11.87 -7.38
N LEU A 29 3.45 11.65 -8.71
CA LEU A 29 4.49 12.12 -9.64
C LEU A 29 4.62 13.64 -9.72
N LYS A 30 3.57 14.36 -9.34
CA LYS A 30 3.52 15.83 -9.31
C LYS A 30 3.62 16.42 -7.91
N ASP A 31 3.66 15.61 -6.85
CA ASP A 31 3.55 16.11 -5.46
C ASP A 31 4.63 17.14 -5.14
N SER A 32 5.89 16.89 -5.52
CA SER A 32 6.98 17.85 -5.29
C SER A 32 6.76 19.19 -6.01
N THR A 33 6.24 19.16 -7.23
CA THR A 33 5.96 20.37 -8.01
C THR A 33 4.76 21.11 -7.42
N LEU A 34 3.73 20.38 -7.02
CA LEU A 34 2.54 20.93 -6.40
C LEU A 34 2.83 21.50 -5.02
N GLN A 35 3.62 20.83 -4.18
CA GLN A 35 4.00 21.35 -2.86
C GLN A 35 4.73 22.70 -2.97
N ASN A 36 5.61 22.85 -3.96
CA ASN A 36 6.36 24.08 -4.21
C ASN A 36 5.58 25.15 -5.00
N SER A 37 4.33 24.89 -5.41
CA SER A 37 3.54 25.87 -6.16
C SER A 37 3.07 27.03 -5.28
N LYS A 38 2.97 28.21 -5.89
CA LYS A 38 2.42 29.44 -5.29
C LYS A 38 0.91 29.49 -5.44
N CYS A 39 0.25 30.10 -4.47
CA CYS A 39 -1.18 30.35 -4.51
C CYS A 39 -1.53 31.19 -5.74
N THR A 40 -2.45 30.70 -6.57
CA THR A 40 -2.87 31.39 -7.79
C THR A 40 -3.49 32.77 -7.51
N ASN A 41 -4.11 32.94 -6.34
CA ASN A 41 -4.80 34.17 -5.96
C ASN A 41 -3.88 35.24 -5.34
N CYS A 42 -2.93 34.86 -4.48
CA CYS A 42 -2.11 35.84 -3.72
C CYS A 42 -0.60 35.66 -3.86
N GLY A 43 -0.14 34.63 -4.59
CA GLY A 43 1.28 34.33 -4.78
C GLY A 43 2.00 33.74 -3.56
N SER A 44 1.32 33.55 -2.43
CA SER A 44 1.89 32.96 -1.22
C SER A 44 2.29 31.49 -1.42
N GLU A 45 3.39 31.08 -0.79
CA GLU A 45 3.87 29.68 -0.73
C GLU A 45 3.39 28.96 0.53
N ARG A 46 2.60 29.63 1.38
CA ARG A 46 2.12 29.07 2.64
C ARG A 46 0.77 28.40 2.46
N TRP A 47 0.71 27.12 2.82
CA TRP A 47 -0.44 26.25 2.66
C TRP A 47 -0.88 25.70 4.02
N ASN A 48 -2.18 25.70 4.28
CA ASN A 48 -2.76 25.08 5.49
C ASN A 48 -3.14 23.61 5.26
N PHE A 49 -3.38 23.23 4.01
CA PHE A 49 -3.91 21.94 3.64
C PHE A 49 -3.38 21.52 2.26
N TYR A 50 -3.06 20.25 2.12
CA TYR A 50 -2.76 19.55 0.88
C TYR A 50 -3.46 18.20 0.94
N ALA A 51 -4.22 17.85 -0.08
CA ALA A 51 -4.75 16.51 -0.24
C ALA A 51 -4.88 16.16 -1.72
N HIS A 52 -4.80 14.88 -2.03
CA HIS A 52 -5.15 14.33 -3.33
C HIS A 52 -5.87 13.01 -3.14
N ASN A 53 -6.76 12.67 -4.06
CA ASN A 53 -7.36 11.35 -4.08
C ASN A 53 -6.48 10.38 -4.89
N ARG A 54 -6.32 9.17 -4.37
CA ARG A 54 -5.59 8.10 -5.04
C ARG A 54 -6.59 7.18 -5.76
N PRO A 55 -6.25 6.67 -6.95
CA PRO A 55 -7.03 5.60 -7.57
C PRO A 55 -6.90 4.31 -6.78
N ASP A 56 -7.95 3.49 -6.84
CA ASP A 56 -7.87 2.09 -6.44
C ASP A 56 -6.85 1.38 -7.33
N LEU A 57 -6.16 0.39 -6.76
CA LEU A 57 -5.20 -0.42 -7.52
C LEU A 57 -5.93 -1.30 -8.54
N ASP A 58 -5.44 -1.30 -9.77
CA ASP A 58 -5.86 -2.24 -10.79
C ASP A 58 -4.68 -2.80 -11.58
N THR A 59 -4.98 -3.67 -12.53
CA THR A 59 -3.95 -4.34 -13.35
C THR A 59 -3.08 -3.34 -14.10
N GLU A 60 -3.64 -2.25 -14.63
CA GLU A 60 -2.89 -1.22 -15.35
C GLU A 60 -1.86 -0.55 -14.42
N LEU A 61 -2.28 -0.11 -13.24
CA LEU A 61 -1.38 0.52 -12.28
C LEU A 61 -0.32 -0.45 -11.76
N LEU A 62 -0.71 -1.70 -11.49
CA LEU A 62 0.21 -2.73 -11.04
C LEU A 62 1.25 -3.06 -12.12
N GLU A 63 0.87 -3.08 -13.40
CA GLU A 63 1.79 -3.28 -14.52
C GLU A 63 2.78 -2.11 -14.67
N ILE A 64 2.32 -0.87 -14.57
CA ILE A 64 3.21 0.31 -14.62
C ILE A 64 4.23 0.23 -13.47
N TRP A 65 3.74 0.04 -12.25
CA TRP A 65 4.56 -0.05 -11.05
C TRP A 65 5.54 -1.22 -11.07
N GLY A 66 5.09 -2.39 -11.52
CA GLY A 66 5.86 -3.63 -11.49
C GLY A 66 7.01 -3.63 -12.51
N ASN A 67 6.88 -2.86 -13.59
CA ASN A 67 7.88 -2.76 -14.65
C ASN A 67 8.84 -1.57 -14.51
N ASP A 68 8.55 -0.58 -13.66
CA ASP A 68 9.44 0.56 -13.42
C ASP A 68 10.03 0.53 -11.99
N PRO A 69 11.35 0.32 -11.83
CA PRO A 69 12.00 0.31 -10.52
C PRO A 69 12.05 1.69 -9.82
N ASN A 70 11.74 2.77 -10.53
CA ASN A 70 11.78 4.14 -9.99
C ASN A 70 10.39 4.67 -9.59
N ILE A 71 9.34 3.89 -9.83
CA ILE A 71 7.98 4.24 -9.47
C ILE A 71 7.58 3.50 -8.20
N TYR A 72 6.97 4.25 -7.27
CA TYR A 72 6.48 3.76 -6.00
C TYR A 72 5.09 4.35 -5.74
N PHE A 73 4.18 3.58 -5.15
CA PHE A 73 2.93 4.11 -4.61
C PHE A 73 3.20 4.99 -3.39
N MET A 74 4.20 4.62 -2.59
CA MET A 74 4.71 5.42 -1.48
C MET A 74 6.11 4.96 -1.06
N ASP A 75 7.10 5.85 -1.13
CA ASP A 75 8.52 5.47 -0.95
C ASP A 75 8.84 4.76 0.38
N GLN A 76 8.12 5.06 1.46
CA GLN A 76 8.46 4.57 2.81
C GLN A 76 7.56 3.41 3.30
N ASP A 77 6.27 3.37 2.92
CA ASP A 77 5.34 2.33 3.37
C ASP A 77 4.48 1.79 2.22
N GLU A 78 5.13 1.46 1.11
CA GLU A 78 4.47 0.94 -0.10
C GLU A 78 3.65 -0.32 0.16
N ASP A 79 4.20 -1.24 0.94
CA ASP A 79 3.54 -2.50 1.33
C ASP A 79 2.29 -2.26 2.19
N ILE A 80 2.31 -1.27 3.08
CA ILE A 80 1.14 -0.85 3.87
C ILE A 80 0.06 -0.25 2.97
N VAL A 81 0.44 0.64 2.05
CA VAL A 81 -0.52 1.27 1.12
C VAL A 81 -1.18 0.24 0.20
N LEU A 82 -0.47 -0.83 -0.13
CA LEU A 82 -0.97 -1.90 -0.98
C LEU A 82 -1.86 -2.91 -0.25
N ALA A 83 -1.79 -2.99 1.09
CA ALA A 83 -2.36 -4.05 1.91
C ALA A 83 -3.89 -3.99 2.11
N GLU A 84 -4.64 -3.97 1.01
CA GLU A 84 -6.11 -3.98 0.98
C GLU A 84 -6.68 -5.34 0.52
N GLU A 85 -7.86 -5.72 1.02
CA GLU A 85 -8.49 -7.03 0.74
C GLU A 85 -8.75 -7.22 -0.76
N GLU A 86 -9.28 -6.20 -1.44
CA GLU A 86 -9.58 -6.23 -2.87
C GLU A 86 -8.36 -6.54 -3.76
N ASN A 87 -7.15 -6.24 -3.28
CA ASN A 87 -5.93 -6.40 -4.05
C ASN A 87 -5.35 -7.82 -3.98
N ILE A 88 -5.82 -8.66 -3.06
CA ILE A 88 -5.32 -10.03 -2.85
C ILE A 88 -5.22 -10.82 -4.16
N PRO A 89 -6.26 -10.88 -5.04
CA PRO A 89 -6.19 -11.67 -6.27
C PRO A 89 -5.10 -11.18 -7.24
N LEU A 90 -4.90 -9.86 -7.33
CA LEU A 90 -3.87 -9.26 -8.17
C LEU A 90 -2.47 -9.65 -7.67
N PHE A 91 -2.26 -9.60 -6.35
CA PHE A 91 -0.99 -9.97 -5.73
C PHE A 91 -0.63 -11.42 -5.95
N LEU A 92 -1.58 -12.33 -5.70
CA LEU A 92 -1.36 -13.77 -5.88
C LEU A 92 -1.03 -14.09 -7.34
N ASN A 93 -1.76 -13.49 -8.29
CA ASN A 93 -1.48 -13.67 -9.72
C ASN A 93 -0.07 -13.18 -10.11
N ALA A 94 0.35 -12.01 -9.61
CA ALA A 94 1.66 -11.46 -9.90
C ALA A 94 2.81 -12.31 -9.32
N ILE A 95 2.63 -12.82 -8.09
CA ILE A 95 3.59 -13.67 -7.39
C ILE A 95 3.72 -15.02 -8.10
N ASP A 96 2.61 -15.70 -8.39
CA ASP A 96 2.63 -17.04 -8.99
C ASP A 96 3.23 -17.06 -10.39
N ASN A 97 2.90 -16.04 -11.18
CA ASN A 97 3.40 -15.92 -12.55
C ASN A 97 4.73 -15.17 -12.65
N LYS A 98 5.30 -14.74 -11.51
CA LYS A 98 6.57 -14.01 -11.43
C LYS A 98 6.62 -12.83 -12.41
N LEU A 99 5.55 -12.04 -12.45
CA LEU A 99 5.38 -10.99 -13.46
C LEU A 99 6.40 -9.85 -13.34
N TYR A 100 6.98 -9.65 -12.15
CA TYR A 100 7.81 -8.49 -11.83
C TYR A 100 9.16 -8.89 -11.22
N PRO A 101 10.14 -7.97 -11.16
CA PRO A 101 11.40 -8.23 -10.47
C PRO A 101 11.20 -8.62 -9.01
N GLN A 102 12.11 -9.46 -8.48
CA GLN A 102 11.99 -10.05 -7.14
C GLN A 102 11.70 -9.02 -6.04
N ARG A 103 12.31 -7.82 -6.09
CA ARG A 103 12.04 -6.75 -5.12
C ARG A 103 10.55 -6.37 -5.05
N LYS A 104 9.89 -6.25 -6.20
CA LYS A 104 8.46 -5.91 -6.29
C LYS A 104 7.61 -7.07 -5.80
N LEU A 105 7.94 -8.31 -6.15
CA LEU A 105 7.26 -9.50 -5.62
C LEU A 105 7.37 -9.61 -4.10
N ASN A 106 8.52 -9.25 -3.52
CA ASN A 106 8.71 -9.22 -2.07
C ASN A 106 7.79 -8.20 -1.39
N ILE A 107 7.55 -7.04 -2.02
CA ILE A 107 6.61 -6.03 -1.52
C ILE A 107 5.17 -6.57 -1.53
N LEU A 108 4.78 -7.29 -2.58
CA LEU A 108 3.45 -7.92 -2.63
C LEU A 108 3.30 -9.01 -1.56
N LEU A 109 4.35 -9.80 -1.30
CA LEU A 109 4.37 -10.78 -0.20
C LEU A 109 4.28 -10.09 1.18
N ALA A 110 4.95 -8.95 1.36
CA ALA A 110 4.88 -8.16 2.58
C ALA A 110 3.47 -7.59 2.79
N ALA A 111 2.85 -7.03 1.75
CA ALA A 111 1.47 -6.54 1.78
C ALA A 111 0.48 -7.65 2.19
N LEU A 112 0.59 -8.86 1.63
CA LEU A 112 -0.24 -9.99 2.05
C LEU A 112 -0.03 -10.37 3.53
N CYS A 113 1.20 -10.26 4.04
CA CYS A 113 1.49 -10.49 5.45
C CYS A 113 0.90 -9.37 6.35
N ILE A 114 0.92 -8.11 5.90
CA ILE A 114 0.25 -6.99 6.58
C ILE A 114 -1.26 -7.24 6.65
N ILE A 115 -1.89 -7.65 5.54
CA ILE A 115 -3.32 -8.00 5.52
C ILE A 115 -3.63 -9.04 6.59
N VAL A 116 -2.82 -10.10 6.73
CA VAL A 116 -3.04 -11.08 7.81
C VAL A 116 -2.87 -10.45 9.17
N TYR A 117 -1.78 -9.69 9.39
CA TYR A 117 -1.48 -9.06 10.67
C TYR A 117 -2.62 -8.14 11.13
N ASP A 118 -3.06 -7.23 10.28
CA ASP A 118 -4.12 -6.25 10.56
C ASP A 118 -5.48 -6.90 10.83
N ASN A 119 -5.64 -8.18 10.47
CA ASN A 119 -6.87 -8.93 10.64
C ASN A 119 -6.82 -9.99 11.75
N VAL A 120 -5.69 -10.12 12.46
CA VAL A 120 -5.54 -11.06 13.60
C VAL A 120 -4.91 -10.45 14.85
N ALA A 121 -4.21 -9.32 14.72
CA ALA A 121 -3.58 -8.62 15.83
C ALA A 121 -4.60 -7.74 16.59
N ALA A 122 -4.27 -7.38 17.84
CA ALA A 122 -5.00 -6.42 18.66
C ALA A 122 -6.54 -6.65 18.70
N ASN A 123 -6.99 -7.90 18.86
CA ASN A 123 -8.42 -8.23 18.88
C ASN A 123 -9.18 -7.48 19.98
N GLU A 124 -8.51 -7.14 21.06
CA GLU A 124 -9.03 -6.34 22.18
C GLU A 124 -9.42 -4.91 21.82
N GLU A 125 -8.93 -4.37 20.70
CA GLU A 125 -9.26 -3.01 20.22
C GLU A 125 -10.57 -2.95 19.42
N TYR A 126 -11.18 -4.11 19.12
CA TYR A 126 -12.34 -4.23 18.25
C TYR A 126 -13.49 -4.98 18.91
N THR A 127 -14.69 -4.75 18.42
CA THR A 127 -15.88 -5.52 18.83
C THR A 127 -15.81 -6.97 18.33
N ASP A 128 -16.59 -7.86 18.97
CA ASP A 128 -16.68 -9.26 18.54
C ASP A 128 -17.14 -9.39 17.06
N GLU A 129 -18.07 -8.56 16.63
CA GLU A 129 -18.58 -8.56 15.25
C GLU A 129 -17.50 -8.14 14.23
N GLU A 130 -16.70 -7.13 14.56
CA GLU A 130 -15.56 -6.70 13.74
C GLU A 130 -14.49 -7.78 13.68
N ASN A 131 -14.15 -8.40 14.82
CA ASN A 131 -13.19 -9.49 14.87
C ASN A 131 -13.63 -10.71 14.04
N ILE A 132 -14.94 -11.02 13.99
CA ILE A 132 -15.46 -12.06 13.10
C ILE A 132 -15.23 -11.71 11.63
N LYS A 133 -15.42 -10.44 11.23
CA LYS A 133 -15.17 -9.99 9.85
C LYS A 133 -13.68 -10.04 9.52
N ARG A 134 -12.84 -9.46 10.37
CA ARG A 134 -11.38 -9.44 10.23
C ARG A 134 -10.83 -10.84 10.09
N LYS A 135 -11.24 -11.76 10.97
CA LYS A 135 -10.83 -13.16 10.91
C LYS A 135 -11.17 -13.83 9.57
N LYS A 136 -12.32 -13.53 8.95
CA LYS A 136 -12.66 -14.08 7.63
C LYS A 136 -11.67 -13.65 6.54
N ILE A 137 -11.12 -12.43 6.62
CA ILE A 137 -10.11 -11.95 5.69
C ILE A 137 -8.80 -12.72 5.90
N ALA A 138 -8.34 -12.81 7.15
CA ALA A 138 -7.15 -13.57 7.50
C ALA A 138 -7.24 -15.05 7.08
N ASP A 139 -8.39 -15.70 7.35
CA ASP A 139 -8.64 -17.10 7.00
C ASP A 139 -8.58 -17.37 5.49
N LYS A 140 -8.82 -16.36 4.63
CA LYS A 140 -8.60 -16.46 3.18
C LYS A 140 -7.13 -16.39 2.79
N VAL A 141 -6.35 -15.54 3.45
CA VAL A 141 -4.97 -15.22 3.04
C VAL A 141 -3.94 -16.19 3.62
N ILE A 142 -4.15 -16.67 4.86
CA ILE A 142 -3.26 -17.63 5.53
C ILE A 142 -2.96 -18.88 4.69
N PRO A 143 -3.95 -19.59 4.10
CA PRO A 143 -3.65 -20.77 3.27
C PRO A 143 -2.85 -20.40 2.01
N GLU A 144 -3.11 -19.24 1.41
CA GLU A 144 -2.38 -18.77 0.22
C GLU A 144 -0.91 -18.45 0.54
N LEU A 145 -0.65 -17.80 1.66
CA LEU A 145 0.72 -17.56 2.15
C LEU A 145 1.40 -18.87 2.57
N SER A 146 0.67 -19.79 3.19
CA SER A 146 1.19 -21.11 3.59
C SER A 146 1.65 -21.94 2.40
N TYR A 147 0.90 -21.89 1.29
CA TYR A 147 1.27 -22.53 0.02
C TYR A 147 2.58 -21.93 -0.54
N ARG A 148 2.77 -20.63 -0.36
CA ARG A 148 3.92 -19.85 -0.87
C ARG A 148 5.01 -19.60 0.16
N LYS A 149 4.99 -20.28 1.30
CA LYS A 149 5.89 -19.99 2.43
C LYS A 149 7.38 -20.08 2.11
N HIS A 150 7.75 -20.88 1.11
CA HIS A 150 9.13 -20.96 0.63
C HIS A 150 9.61 -19.64 0.01
N LEU A 151 8.74 -18.93 -0.72
CA LEU A 151 9.04 -17.61 -1.27
C LEU A 151 9.26 -16.59 -0.14
N ILE A 152 8.49 -16.71 0.95
CA ILE A 152 8.60 -15.84 2.13
C ILE A 152 9.90 -16.12 2.91
N ASP A 153 10.32 -17.39 3.02
CA ASP A 153 11.60 -17.77 3.65
C ASP A 153 12.82 -17.29 2.82
N GLU A 154 12.65 -17.17 1.50
CA GLU A 154 13.67 -16.64 0.57
C GLU A 154 13.72 -15.11 0.52
N THR A 155 12.62 -14.43 0.86
CA THR A 155 12.59 -12.98 1.03
C THR A 155 13.64 -12.58 2.07
N LYS A 156 14.44 -11.54 1.79
CA LYS A 156 15.42 -11.07 2.77
C LYS A 156 14.65 -10.67 4.04
N ASN A 157 15.23 -10.98 5.20
CA ASN A 157 14.55 -10.87 6.50
C ASN A 157 14.04 -9.45 6.87
N TRP A 158 14.34 -8.41 6.07
CA TRP A 158 14.05 -7.01 6.39
C TRP A 158 12.82 -6.43 5.66
N GLU A 159 12.33 -7.04 4.58
CA GLU A 159 11.15 -6.56 3.87
C GLU A 159 9.84 -6.79 4.64
N ILE A 160 9.81 -7.73 5.59
CA ILE A 160 8.66 -7.95 6.47
C ILE A 160 9.07 -7.59 7.89
N MET A 161 8.40 -6.58 8.45
CA MET A 161 8.71 -6.06 9.79
C MET A 161 8.64 -7.15 10.87
N ASP A 162 9.56 -7.12 11.84
CA ASP A 162 9.70 -8.16 12.87
C ASP A 162 8.43 -8.40 13.68
N TYR A 163 7.63 -7.37 13.94
CA TYR A 163 6.38 -7.50 14.67
C TYR A 163 5.31 -8.26 13.86
N ILE A 164 5.26 -8.04 12.54
CA ILE A 164 4.40 -8.79 11.61
C ILE A 164 4.83 -10.25 11.60
N ARG A 165 6.14 -10.50 11.44
CA ARG A 165 6.69 -11.86 11.42
C ARG A 165 6.35 -12.64 12.68
N LYS A 166 6.45 -12.02 13.86
CA LYS A 166 6.14 -12.66 15.15
C LYS A 166 4.70 -13.20 15.22
N VAL A 167 3.77 -12.56 14.53
CA VAL A 167 2.35 -12.93 14.50
C VAL A 167 2.05 -13.85 13.31
N VAL A 168 2.44 -13.46 12.10
CA VAL A 168 2.03 -14.12 10.85
C VAL A 168 2.79 -15.42 10.59
N PHE A 169 4.10 -15.46 10.82
CA PHE A 169 4.93 -16.62 10.43
C PHE A 169 4.50 -17.93 11.12
N PRO A 170 4.16 -17.94 12.42
CA PRO A 170 3.59 -19.13 13.06
C PRO A 170 2.29 -19.62 12.40
N LEU A 171 1.42 -18.70 11.96
CA LEU A 171 0.12 -19.04 11.36
C LEU A 171 0.29 -19.73 10.00
N ILE A 172 1.37 -19.44 9.29
CA ILE A 172 1.66 -20.02 7.96
C ILE A 172 2.69 -21.16 8.02
N GLY A 173 3.05 -21.61 9.22
CA GLY A 173 3.97 -22.73 9.42
C GLY A 173 5.44 -22.41 9.15
N LEU A 174 5.84 -21.14 9.22
CA LEU A 174 7.23 -20.69 9.28
C LEU A 174 7.61 -20.53 10.76
N ASN A 175 7.87 -21.64 11.45
CA ASN A 175 8.33 -21.57 12.83
C ASN A 175 9.75 -21.01 12.89
N LYS A 176 10.01 -20.13 13.88
CA LYS A 176 11.35 -19.59 14.18
C LYS A 176 12.35 -20.74 14.19
N ARG A 177 13.35 -20.71 13.29
CA ARG A 177 14.57 -21.51 13.51
C ARG A 177 15.07 -21.11 14.90
N LYS A 178 15.13 -22.11 15.80
CA LYS A 178 15.78 -21.99 17.11
C LYS A 178 17.22 -21.53 16.93
#